data_AF-A0A2W7QGH6-F1
#
_entry.id   AF-A0A2W7QGH6-F1
#
_cell.length_a   1.000
_cell.length_b   1.000
_cell.length_c   1.000
_cell.angle_alpha   90.00
_cell.angle_beta   90.00
_cell.angle_gamma   90.00
#
_symmetry.space_group_name_H-M   'P 1'
#
loop_
_entity.id
_entity.type
_entity.pdbx_description
1 polymer ?
#
loop_
_entity_poly.entity_id
_entity_poly.type
_entity_poly.pdbx_seq_one_letter_code
_entity_poly.pdbx_strand_id
1 'polypeptide(L)'
;IDTFDTSTIRQVILIAATDRSAAEAFLSHMANQPLRTLAEATHGPLASLCAALMPSPTTSAKPRNPSAKTMPWPDYFAELFQIATGWLGWTPDTAWSATPAEITCAFDGHVAMLKTIHGSADEEDNSPADQARRERNLAAGLDPDFDREGLHSLRSLQ
;
A
#
# COMPACT_ATOMS: atom_id res chain seq x y z
N ILE A 1 8.57 -0.40 28.89
CA ILE A 1 8.56 -1.62 28.05
C ILE A 1 9.52 -2.61 28.72
N ASP A 2 9.18 -3.08 29.92
CA ASP A 2 10.19 -3.67 30.83
C ASP A 2 9.91 -5.14 31.16
N THR A 3 9.09 -5.83 30.37
CA THR A 3 8.69 -7.20 30.69
C THR A 3 8.76 -8.07 29.43
N PHE A 4 9.85 -8.82 29.33
CA PHE A 4 9.98 -9.93 28.38
C PHE A 4 9.07 -11.07 28.84
N ASP A 5 7.83 -11.08 28.38
CA ASP A 5 6.86 -12.12 28.73
C ASP A 5 7.04 -13.35 27.83
N THR A 6 7.54 -14.44 28.43
CA THR A 6 7.77 -15.72 27.75
C THR A 6 6.48 -16.38 27.28
N SER A 7 5.34 -16.10 27.92
CA SER A 7 4.04 -16.61 27.49
C SER A 7 3.63 -15.98 26.16
N THR A 8 3.70 -14.66 26.07
CA THR A 8 3.44 -13.91 24.83
C THR A 8 4.35 -14.38 23.70
N ILE A 9 5.65 -14.53 23.95
CA ILE A 9 6.62 -14.95 22.91
C ILE A 9 6.33 -16.37 22.43
N ARG A 10 6.03 -17.28 23.35
CA ARG A 10 5.61 -18.64 23.00
C ARG A 10 4.37 -18.62 22.10
N GLN A 11 3.37 -17.82 22.44
CA GLN A 11 2.16 -17.71 21.62
C GLN A 11 2.45 -17.17 20.22
N VAL A 12 3.25 -16.10 20.11
CA VAL A 12 3.66 -15.54 18.81
C VAL A 12 4.37 -16.58 17.97
N ILE A 13 5.35 -17.30 18.53
CA ILE A 13 6.06 -18.38 17.82
C ILE A 13 5.08 -19.45 17.32
N LEU A 14 4.16 -19.90 18.17
CA LEU A 14 3.23 -20.96 17.84
C LEU A 14 2.17 -20.55 16.79
N ILE A 15 1.79 -19.27 16.75
CA ILE A 15 0.81 -18.72 15.80
C ILE A 15 1.47 -18.41 14.46
N ALA A 16 2.67 -17.83 14.47
CA ALA A 16 3.37 -17.39 13.26
C ALA A 16 4.12 -18.53 12.54
N ALA A 17 4.33 -19.67 13.19
CA ALA A 17 5.06 -20.78 12.60
C ALA A 17 4.29 -21.43 11.44
N THR A 18 4.92 -21.49 10.27
CA THR A 18 4.46 -22.27 9.12
C THR A 18 4.64 -23.77 9.33
N ASP A 19 5.64 -24.18 10.13
CA ASP A 19 5.86 -25.54 10.59
C ASP A 19 5.68 -25.64 12.11
N ARG A 20 4.56 -26.23 12.51
CA ARG A 20 4.20 -26.41 13.92
C ARG A 20 5.18 -27.30 14.67
N SER A 21 5.69 -28.34 14.01
CA SER A 21 6.57 -29.33 14.64
C SER A 21 7.94 -28.73 14.94
N ALA A 22 8.49 -27.94 14.01
CA ALA A 22 9.73 -27.22 14.20
C ALA A 22 9.64 -26.18 15.34
N ALA A 23 8.51 -25.47 15.43
CA ALA A 23 8.26 -24.52 16.50
C ALA A 23 8.22 -25.19 17.89
N GLU A 24 7.55 -26.34 18.00
CA GLU A 24 7.47 -27.10 19.25
C GLU A 24 8.84 -27.70 19.64
N ALA A 25 9.62 -28.17 18.67
CA ALA A 25 10.99 -28.63 18.89
C ALA A 25 11.90 -27.49 19.40
N PHE A 26 11.81 -26.30 18.78
CA PHE A 26 12.55 -25.11 19.23
C PHE A 26 12.18 -24.73 20.67
N LEU A 27 10.88 -24.66 21.00
CA LEU A 27 10.42 -24.32 22.34
C LEU A 27 10.85 -25.37 23.38
N SER A 28 10.81 -26.66 23.03
CA SER A 28 11.26 -27.75 23.90
C SER A 28 12.76 -27.68 24.17
N HIS A 29 13.56 -27.33 23.15
CA HIS A 29 15.00 -27.11 23.31
C HIS A 29 15.28 -25.90 24.23
N MET A 30 14.56 -24.79 24.01
CA MET A 30 14.72 -23.56 24.81
C MET A 30 14.25 -23.71 26.27
N ALA A 31 13.36 -24.66 26.58
CA ALA A 31 12.88 -24.88 27.94
C ALA A 31 14.01 -25.26 28.94
N ASN A 32 15.12 -25.81 28.44
CA ASN A 32 16.28 -26.20 29.25
C ASN A 32 17.44 -25.19 29.13
N GLN A 33 17.23 -24.03 28.51
CA GLN A 33 18.24 -22.99 28.30
C GLN A 33 18.04 -21.80 29.23
N PRO A 34 19.07 -20.99 29.49
CA PRO A 34 18.91 -19.72 30.18
C PRO A 34 17.94 -18.79 29.45
N LEU A 35 17.12 -18.03 30.19
CA LEU A 35 16.15 -17.09 29.60
C LEU A 35 16.81 -16.05 28.68
N ARG A 36 18.06 -15.66 28.98
CA ARG A 36 18.87 -14.77 28.13
C ARG A 36 19.03 -15.34 26.72
N THR A 37 19.29 -16.64 26.59
CA THR A 37 19.47 -17.32 25.29
C THR A 37 18.18 -17.26 24.48
N LEU A 38 17.03 -17.49 25.10
CA LEU A 38 15.72 -17.33 24.44
C LEU A 38 15.49 -15.88 24.00
N ALA A 39 15.81 -14.90 24.86
CA ALA A 39 15.66 -13.49 24.53
C ALA A 39 16.53 -13.08 23.34
N GLU A 40 17.81 -13.45 23.35
CA GLU A 40 18.74 -13.17 22.24
C GLU A 40 18.29 -13.86 20.94
N ALA A 41 17.83 -15.11 21.01
CA ALA A 41 17.36 -15.86 19.84
C ALA A 41 16.06 -15.29 19.23
N THR A 42 15.18 -14.71 20.05
CA THR A 42 13.86 -14.25 19.60
C THR A 42 13.80 -12.76 19.28
N HIS A 43 14.68 -11.94 19.86
CA HIS A 43 14.65 -10.49 19.71
C HIS A 43 14.72 -10.02 18.24
N GLY A 44 15.72 -10.49 17.49
CA GLY A 44 15.90 -10.13 16.08
C GLY A 44 14.70 -10.51 15.20
N PRO A 45 14.27 -11.79 15.20
CA PRO A 45 13.11 -12.23 14.45
C PRO A 45 11.80 -11.50 14.81
N LEU A 46 11.53 -11.28 16.11
CA LEU A 46 10.34 -10.55 16.55
C LEU A 46 10.37 -9.09 16.12
N ALA A 47 11.53 -8.42 16.20
CA ALA A 47 11.69 -7.06 15.70
C ALA A 47 11.46 -6.99 14.19
N SER A 48 11.97 -7.97 13.44
CA SER A 48 11.74 -8.09 11.99
C SER A 48 10.27 -8.30 11.66
N LEU A 49 9.55 -9.13 12.42
CA LEU A 49 8.12 -9.35 12.25
C LEU A 49 7.34 -8.05 12.48
N CYS A 50 7.61 -7.35 13.58
CA CYS A 50 6.97 -6.06 13.86
C CYS A 50 7.27 -5.03 12.78
N ALA A 51 8.51 -4.97 12.28
CA ALA A 51 8.89 -4.06 11.20
C ALA A 51 8.16 -4.37 9.89
N ALA A 52 7.94 -5.65 9.57
CA ALA A 52 7.19 -6.06 8.37
C ALA A 52 5.71 -5.65 8.40
N LEU A 53 5.13 -5.44 9.60
CA LEU A 53 3.76 -4.94 9.75
C LEU A 53 3.66 -3.42 9.64
N MET A 54 4.79 -2.71 9.69
CA MET A 54 4.81 -1.26 9.56
C MET A 54 4.71 -0.85 8.08
N PRO A 55 3.97 0.22 7.75
CA PRO A 55 4.03 0.81 6.42
C PRO A 55 5.47 1.23 6.12
N SER A 56 6.03 0.72 5.02
CA SER A 56 7.33 1.21 4.56
C SER A 56 7.17 2.64 4.04
N PRO A 57 8.09 3.57 4.36
CA PRO A 57 8.11 4.86 3.68
C PRO A 57 8.35 4.59 2.19
N THR A 58 7.34 4.84 1.37
CA THR A 58 7.47 4.80 -0.09
C THR A 58 8.53 5.84 -0.50
N THR A 59 9.33 5.53 -1.52
CA THR A 59 10.43 6.38 -2.02
C THR A 59 9.98 7.78 -2.49
N SER A 60 8.67 7.99 -2.65
CA SER A 60 8.04 9.29 -2.93
C SER A 60 7.38 9.88 -1.67
N ALA A 61 8.16 10.07 -0.61
CA ALA A 61 7.66 10.66 0.62
C ALA A 61 7.31 12.14 0.40
N LYS A 62 6.05 12.44 0.03
CA LYS A 62 5.50 13.78 0.21
C LYS A 62 5.64 14.17 1.68
N PRO A 63 5.99 15.45 1.99
CA PRO A 63 6.19 15.88 3.36
C PRO A 63 4.94 15.55 4.19
N ARG A 64 5.17 14.93 5.36
CA ARG A 64 4.12 14.48 6.27
C ARG A 64 3.27 15.68 6.66
N ASN A 65 2.03 15.72 6.18
CA ASN A 65 1.10 16.80 6.54
C ASN A 65 0.84 16.73 8.05
N PRO A 66 1.18 17.77 8.84
CA PRO A 66 0.98 17.76 10.29
C PRO A 66 -0.50 17.68 10.70
N SER A 67 -1.44 17.92 9.78
CA SER A 67 -2.88 17.75 10.02
C SER A 67 -3.45 16.40 9.59
N ALA A 68 -2.61 15.46 9.12
CA ALA A 68 -3.07 14.13 8.73
C ALA A 68 -3.66 13.40 9.94
N LYS A 69 -4.91 12.94 9.81
CA LYS A 69 -5.57 12.13 10.85
C LYS A 69 -4.79 10.85 11.07
N THR A 70 -4.47 10.56 12.34
CA THR A 70 -3.96 9.25 12.75
C THR A 70 -5.03 8.20 12.54
N MET A 71 -4.69 7.11 11.87
CA MET A 71 -5.58 5.98 11.64
C MET A 71 -5.35 4.88 12.69
N PRO A 72 -6.40 4.32 13.29
CA PRO A 72 -6.30 3.10 14.09
C PRO A 72 -5.79 1.91 13.28
N TRP A 73 -5.01 1.03 13.90
CA TRP A 73 -4.48 -0.19 13.26
C TRP A 73 -5.54 -1.09 12.60
N PRO A 74 -6.70 -1.38 13.21
CA PRO A 74 -7.71 -2.21 12.58
C PRO A 74 -8.24 -1.61 11.28
N ASP A 75 -8.44 -0.29 11.26
CA ASP A 75 -8.94 0.44 10.09
C ASP A 75 -7.89 0.41 8.96
N TYR A 76 -6.60 0.56 9.31
CA TYR A 76 -5.50 0.47 8.35
C TYR A 76 -5.41 -0.91 7.67
N PHE A 77 -5.47 -1.99 8.44
CA PHE A 77 -5.46 -3.34 7.85
C PHE A 77 -6.74 -3.66 7.07
N ALA A 78 -7.89 -3.11 7.47
CA ALA A 78 -9.12 -3.24 6.70
C ALA A 78 -9.01 -2.53 5.33
N GLU A 79 -8.39 -1.35 5.28
CA GLU A 79 -8.13 -0.63 4.04
C GLU A 79 -7.18 -1.41 3.12
N LEU A 80 -6.08 -1.95 3.65
CA LEU A 80 -5.17 -2.82 2.89
C LEU A 80 -5.88 -4.04 2.31
N PHE A 81 -6.75 -4.68 3.09
CA PHE A 81 -7.53 -5.82 2.63
C PHE A 81 -8.47 -5.43 1.49
N GLN A 82 -9.18 -4.29 1.61
CA GLN A 82 -10.03 -3.76 0.54
C GLN A 82 -9.25 -3.44 -0.74
N ILE A 83 -8.05 -2.86 -0.61
CA ILE A 83 -7.17 -2.61 -1.76
C ILE A 83 -6.78 -3.92 -2.43
N ALA A 84 -6.31 -4.90 -1.66
CA ALA A 84 -5.86 -6.18 -2.20
C ALA A 84 -6.99 -6.96 -2.90
N THR A 85 -8.14 -7.13 -2.24
CA THR A 85 -9.22 -7.94 -2.82
C THR A 85 -10.09 -7.18 -3.82
N GLY A 86 -10.13 -5.84 -3.72
CA GLY A 86 -10.93 -4.98 -4.58
C GLY A 86 -10.16 -4.49 -5.80
N TRP A 87 -9.13 -3.68 -5.59
CA TRP A 87 -8.36 -3.07 -6.69
C TRP A 87 -7.42 -4.06 -7.36
N LEU A 88 -6.68 -4.85 -6.57
CA LEU A 88 -5.71 -5.80 -7.12
C LEU A 88 -6.33 -7.15 -7.52
N GLY A 89 -7.58 -7.40 -7.11
CA GLY A 89 -8.31 -8.63 -7.43
C GLY A 89 -7.72 -9.89 -6.82
N TRP A 90 -6.94 -9.77 -5.73
CA TRP A 90 -6.36 -10.92 -5.04
C TRP A 90 -7.41 -11.71 -4.27
N THR A 91 -7.15 -13.00 -4.05
CA THR A 91 -7.98 -13.79 -3.14
C THR A 91 -7.74 -13.37 -1.68
N PRO A 92 -8.70 -13.59 -0.78
CA PRO A 92 -8.50 -13.32 0.65
C PRO A 92 -7.25 -13.98 1.24
N ASP A 93 -6.95 -15.22 0.84
CA ASP A 93 -5.77 -15.94 1.33
C ASP A 93 -4.46 -15.28 0.89
N THR A 94 -4.40 -14.81 -0.36
CA THR A 94 -3.23 -14.07 -0.86
C THR A 94 -3.11 -12.71 -0.18
N ALA A 95 -4.21 -12.00 0.02
CA ALA A 95 -4.22 -10.72 0.73
C ALA A 95 -3.72 -10.85 2.18
N TRP A 96 -4.13 -11.90 2.90
CA TRP A 96 -3.66 -12.16 4.27
C TRP A 96 -2.21 -12.63 4.36
N SER A 97 -1.69 -13.24 3.29
CA SER A 97 -0.30 -13.71 3.23
C SER A 97 0.67 -12.61 2.80
N ALA A 98 0.17 -11.53 2.20
CA ALA A 98 0.98 -10.41 1.73
C ALA A 98 1.25 -9.40 2.85
N THR A 99 2.45 -8.82 2.83
CA THR A 99 2.82 -7.74 3.74
C THR A 99 2.17 -6.41 3.32
N PRO A 100 1.93 -5.48 4.27
CA PRO A 100 1.47 -4.12 3.95
C PRO A 100 2.30 -3.44 2.85
N ALA A 101 3.62 -3.60 2.88
CA ALA A 101 4.52 -3.01 1.90
C ALA A 101 4.30 -3.58 0.48
N GLU A 102 4.08 -4.89 0.37
CA GLU A 102 3.80 -5.54 -0.91
C GLU A 102 2.46 -5.10 -1.50
N ILE A 103 1.41 -5.00 -0.66
CA ILE A 103 0.09 -4.51 -1.08
C ILE A 103 0.20 -3.07 -1.60
N THR A 104 0.86 -2.18 -0.85
CA THR A 104 1.03 -0.78 -1.26
C THR A 104 1.85 -0.67 -2.56
N CYS A 105 2.94 -1.44 -2.68
CA CYS A 105 3.76 -1.46 -3.90
C CYS A 105 2.96 -1.92 -5.13
N ALA A 106 2.19 -2.99 -4.99
CA ALA A 106 1.33 -3.50 -6.06
C ALA A 106 0.24 -2.49 -6.45
N PHE A 107 -0.36 -1.82 -5.47
CA PHE A 107 -1.33 -0.76 -5.69
C PHE A 107 -0.74 0.44 -6.42
N ASP A 108 0.43 0.93 -6.00
CA ASP A 108 1.13 2.03 -6.67
C ASP A 108 1.44 1.70 -8.14
N GLY A 109 1.90 0.47 -8.40
CA GLY A 109 2.11 -0.02 -9.77
C GLY A 109 0.82 -0.08 -10.59
N HIS A 110 -0.28 -0.52 -9.98
CA HIS A 110 -1.60 -0.56 -10.61
C HIS A 110 -2.11 0.84 -10.96
N VAL A 111 -1.97 1.80 -10.05
CA VAL A 111 -2.31 3.21 -10.29
C VAL A 111 -1.45 3.79 -11.41
N ALA A 112 -0.13 3.52 -11.42
CA ALA A 112 0.76 3.98 -12.49
C ALA A 112 0.33 3.42 -13.86
N MET A 113 0.00 2.14 -13.95
CA MET A 113 -0.52 1.52 -15.17
C MET A 113 -1.83 2.17 -15.64
N LEU A 114 -2.78 2.42 -14.73
CA LEU A 114 -4.04 3.09 -15.06
C LEU A 114 -3.81 4.50 -15.59
N LYS A 115 -2.87 5.26 -14.99
CA LYS A 115 -2.45 6.58 -15.48
C LYS A 115 -1.84 6.51 -16.87
N THR A 116 -1.06 5.48 -17.19
CA THR A 116 -0.50 5.30 -18.53
C THR A 116 -1.58 4.95 -19.57
N ILE A 117 -2.56 4.12 -19.23
CA ILE A 117 -3.60 3.67 -20.17
C ILE A 117 -4.64 4.75 -20.45
N HIS A 118 -5.11 5.44 -19.41
CA HIS A 118 -6.22 6.40 -19.54
C HIS A 118 -5.73 7.84 -19.79
N GLY A 119 -4.41 8.05 -19.84
CA GLY A 119 -3.80 9.38 -19.78
C GLY A 119 -3.86 9.93 -18.35
N SER A 120 -2.81 10.63 -17.93
CA SER A 120 -2.86 11.38 -16.68
C SER A 120 -3.65 12.67 -16.90
N ALA A 121 -4.74 12.86 -16.16
CA ALA A 121 -5.28 14.20 -15.93
C ALA A 121 -4.37 15.05 -15.00
N ASP A 122 -3.30 14.45 -14.47
CA ASP A 122 -2.26 15.11 -13.68
C ASP A 122 -1.15 15.62 -14.60
N GLU A 123 -1.47 16.62 -15.40
CA GLU A 123 -0.86 17.94 -15.33
C GLU A 123 -2.00 18.86 -15.78
N GLU A 124 -2.22 19.96 -15.08
CA GLU A 124 -3.11 20.99 -15.57
C GLU A 124 -2.70 21.29 -17.02
N ASP A 125 -3.54 20.91 -17.99
CA ASP A 125 -3.55 21.41 -19.38
C ASP A 125 -3.94 22.90 -19.35
N ASN A 126 -3.12 23.67 -18.63
CA ASN A 126 -2.93 25.10 -18.68
C ASN A 126 -1.72 25.39 -19.58
N SER A 127 -1.54 24.59 -20.63
CA SER A 127 -0.75 25.04 -21.77
C SER A 127 -1.36 26.36 -22.27
N PRO A 128 -0.55 27.35 -22.66
CA PRO A 128 -1.04 28.60 -23.24
C PRO A 128 -1.99 28.37 -24.43
N ALA A 129 -1.84 27.24 -25.13
CA ALA A 129 -2.71 26.86 -26.24
C ALA A 129 -4.13 26.46 -25.77
N ASP A 130 -4.25 25.76 -24.64
CA ASP A 130 -5.54 25.34 -24.08
C ASP A 130 -6.31 26.52 -23.50
N GLN A 131 -5.60 27.48 -22.92
CA GLN A 131 -6.21 28.70 -22.41
C GLN A 131 -6.72 29.59 -23.56
N ALA A 132 -5.94 29.75 -24.62
CA ALA A 132 -6.39 30.44 -25.83
C ALA A 132 -7.57 29.73 -26.53
N ARG A 133 -7.62 28.38 -26.48
CA ARG A 133 -8.78 27.61 -26.98
C ARG A 133 -10.02 27.87 -26.14
N ARG A 134 -9.92 27.79 -24.81
CA ARG A 134 -11.01 28.07 -23.86
C ARG A 134 -11.56 29.48 -24.03
N GLU A 135 -10.70 30.49 -24.18
CA GLU A 135 -11.10 31.88 -24.42
C GLU A 135 -11.86 32.06 -25.74
N ARG A 136 -11.43 31.39 -26.82
CA ARG A 136 -12.15 31.41 -28.10
C ARG A 136 -13.52 30.74 -28.01
N ASN A 137 -13.62 29.62 -27.28
CA ASN A 137 -14.89 28.93 -27.07
C ASN A 137 -15.87 29.79 -26.27
N LEU A 138 -15.40 30.45 -25.20
CA LEU A 138 -16.19 31.42 -24.43
C LEU A 138 -16.66 32.60 -25.28
N ALA A 139 -15.77 33.19 -26.08
CA ALA A 139 -16.11 34.31 -26.97
C ALA A 139 -17.16 33.95 -28.02
N ALA A 140 -17.20 32.68 -28.44
CA ALA A 140 -18.19 32.17 -29.38
C ALA A 140 -19.44 31.55 -28.70
N GLY A 141 -19.57 31.69 -27.37
CA GLY A 141 -20.74 31.27 -26.61
C GLY A 141 -20.89 29.75 -26.47
N LEU A 142 -19.78 29.02 -26.48
CA LEU A 142 -19.75 27.55 -26.41
C LEU A 142 -19.17 27.08 -25.09
N ASP A 143 -19.29 25.77 -24.87
CA ASP A 143 -18.62 25.10 -23.76
C ASP A 143 -17.09 25.34 -23.83
N PRO A 144 -16.46 25.92 -22.79
CA PRO A 144 -15.03 26.22 -22.76
C PRO A 144 -14.15 25.02 -23.11
N ASP A 145 -14.52 23.83 -22.64
CA ASP A 145 -13.69 22.63 -22.71
C ASP A 145 -13.93 21.80 -23.98
N PHE A 146 -14.81 22.26 -24.87
CA PHE A 146 -15.18 21.52 -26.07
C PHE A 146 -14.06 21.48 -27.14
N ASP A 147 -13.58 20.28 -27.46
CA ASP A 147 -12.55 20.04 -28.48
C ASP A 147 -13.15 19.86 -29.89
N ARG A 148 -13.21 20.96 -30.63
CA ARG A 148 -13.70 21.00 -32.02
C ARG A 148 -12.76 20.34 -33.01
N GLU A 149 -11.45 20.45 -32.78
CA GLU A 149 -10.44 19.88 -33.69
C GLU A 149 -10.48 18.35 -33.59
N GLY A 150 -10.64 17.81 -32.38
CA GLY A 150 -10.98 16.41 -32.15
C GLY A 150 -12.24 15.97 -32.90
N LEU A 151 -13.34 16.72 -32.79
CA LEU A 151 -14.58 16.41 -33.52
C LEU A 151 -14.39 16.39 -35.05
N HIS A 152 -13.65 17.34 -35.60
CA HIS A 152 -13.40 17.43 -37.04
C HIS A 152 -12.49 16.30 -37.54
N SER A 153 -11.50 15.88 -36.75
CA SER A 153 -10.64 14.74 -37.11
C SER A 153 -11.43 13.43 -37.15
N LEU A 154 -12.35 13.21 -36.21
CA LEU A 154 -13.26 12.06 -36.23
C LEU A 154 -14.22 12.08 -37.43
N ARG A 155 -14.70 13.26 -37.83
CA ARG A 155 -15.51 13.41 -39.04
C ARG A 155 -14.73 13.04 -40.31
N SER A 156 -13.42 13.31 -40.34
CA SER A 156 -12.58 12.99 -41.50
C SER A 156 -12.14 11.52 -41.59
N LEU A 157 -12.39 10.74 -40.54
CA LEU A 157 -12.09 9.30 -40.46
C LEU A 157 -13.25 8.42 -40.95
N GLN A 158 -14.39 9.02 -41.31
CA GLN A 158 -15.64 8.36 -41.73
C GLN A 158 -15.91 8.60 -43.22
#